data_AF-A0A1S9DAT1-F1
#
_entry.id   AF-A0A1S9DAT1-F1
#
_cell.length_a   1.000
_cell.length_b   1.000
_cell.length_c   1.000
_cell.angle_alpha   90.00
_cell.angle_beta   90.00
_cell.angle_gamma   90.00
#
_symmetry.space_group_name_H-M   'P 1'
#
loop_
_entity.id
_entity.type
_entity.pdbx_description
1 polymer ?
#
loop_
_entity_poly.entity_id
_entity_poly.type
_entity_poly.pdbx_seq_one_letter_code
_entity_poly.pdbx_strand_id
1 'polypeptide(L)'
;MVLRDGPTDKDPPLASLQSDPYLRAKPVSVTFASQGELQESSIVEPLEDVKLGRRMSPTFSITVGGSGKDASYEQFEWRSSHGKEIKELAGHTSGWKLVRLSEAVGEAGGSRSHRAMGCSSDGKEIVAGIAHNASWSLSKGFRIAFVGSGLTGVLGERWEIMTLMTAVHLWLIEFQIATKAIPIA
;
A
#
# COMPACT_ATOMS: atom_id res chain seq x y z
N MET A 1 13.84 4.98 2.15
CA MET A 1 13.18 5.79 1.10
C MET A 1 12.56 7.02 1.75
N VAL A 2 12.52 8.17 1.07
CA VAL A 2 11.87 9.40 1.60
C VAL A 2 10.90 9.92 0.54
N LEU A 3 9.66 10.15 0.93
CA LEU A 3 8.65 10.88 0.14
C LEU A 3 8.70 12.36 0.52
N ARG A 4 8.61 13.23 -0.48
CA ARG A 4 8.71 14.68 -0.32
C ARG A 4 7.51 15.39 -0.94
N ASP A 5 7.20 16.56 -0.40
CA ASP A 5 6.17 17.47 -0.91
C ASP A 5 6.73 18.32 -2.06
N GLY A 6 7.19 17.66 -3.11
CA GLY A 6 7.76 18.31 -4.28
C GLY A 6 8.72 17.43 -5.07
N PRO A 7 9.13 17.88 -6.26
CA PRO A 7 9.91 17.08 -7.21
C PRO A 7 11.40 16.97 -6.87
N THR A 8 11.90 17.72 -5.89
CA THR A 8 13.33 17.85 -5.59
C THR A 8 13.70 17.30 -4.21
N ASP A 9 14.99 17.07 -3.99
CA ASP A 9 15.52 16.64 -2.70
C ASP A 9 15.49 17.73 -1.62
N LYS A 10 15.20 18.98 -2.00
CA LYS A 10 15.08 20.14 -1.10
C LYS A 10 13.69 20.33 -0.56
N ASP A 11 12.70 19.69 -1.18
CA ASP A 11 11.32 19.82 -0.77
C ASP A 11 11.09 19.12 0.59
N PRO A 12 10.16 19.64 1.42
CA PRO A 12 9.90 19.11 2.76
C PRO A 12 9.60 17.60 2.72
N PRO A 13 10.17 16.80 3.63
CA PRO A 13 9.80 15.39 3.71
C PRO A 13 8.36 15.25 4.20
N LEU A 14 7.59 14.38 3.57
CA LEU A 14 6.25 13.97 4.03
C LEU A 14 6.35 12.72 4.92
N ALA A 15 7.13 11.73 4.46
CA ALA A 15 7.38 10.51 5.20
C ALA A 15 8.73 9.90 4.83
N SER A 16 9.28 9.10 5.74
CA SER A 16 10.42 8.23 5.47
C SER A 16 10.10 6.79 5.80
N LEU A 17 10.61 5.86 5.00
CA LEU A 17 10.52 4.43 5.25
C LEU A 17 11.93 3.89 5.45
N GLN A 18 12.14 3.28 6.62
CA GLN A 18 13.38 2.63 6.99
C GLN A 18 13.26 1.13 6.73
N SER A 19 14.17 0.61 5.90
CA SER A 19 14.35 -0.82 5.68
C SER A 19 15.84 -1.09 5.45
N ASP A 20 16.30 -2.33 5.64
CA ASP A 20 17.70 -2.69 5.38
C ASP A 20 17.95 -2.80 3.85
N PRO A 21 19.22 -2.89 3.39
CA PRO A 21 19.56 -2.96 1.97
C PRO A 21 18.94 -4.14 1.22
N TYR A 22 18.55 -5.19 1.93
CA TYR A 22 17.90 -6.38 1.39
C TYR A 22 16.38 -6.33 1.56
N LEU A 23 15.85 -5.19 2.02
CA LEU A 23 14.46 -4.96 2.36
C LEU A 23 13.94 -5.95 3.43
N ARG A 24 14.83 -6.44 4.31
CA ARG A 24 14.57 -7.43 5.37
C ARG A 24 14.46 -6.82 6.77
N ALA A 25 14.67 -5.51 6.95
CA ALA A 25 14.61 -4.94 8.30
C ALA A 25 13.23 -5.21 8.88
N LYS A 26 13.22 -5.80 10.08
CA LYS A 26 12.00 -6.07 10.82
C LYS A 26 12.05 -5.30 12.14
N PRO A 27 11.05 -4.44 12.43
CA PRO A 27 9.96 -4.03 11.54
C PRO A 27 10.41 -3.07 10.42
N VAL A 28 9.69 -3.06 9.29
CA VAL A 28 9.75 -1.94 8.35
C VAL A 28 8.89 -0.83 8.94
N SER A 29 9.42 0.38 9.05
CA SER A 29 8.77 1.46 9.76
C SER A 29 8.59 2.67 8.85
N VAL A 30 7.40 3.27 8.89
CA VAL A 30 7.09 4.53 8.20
C VAL A 30 6.97 5.65 9.24
N THR A 31 7.81 6.66 9.09
CA THR A 31 7.87 7.87 9.91
C THR A 31 7.24 9.03 9.15
N PHE A 32 6.22 9.66 9.73
CA PHE A 32 5.60 10.88 9.19
C PHE A 32 6.31 12.12 9.70
N ALA A 33 6.48 13.12 8.82
CA ALA A 33 6.97 14.43 9.24
C ALA A 33 5.91 15.16 10.08
N SER A 34 6.33 15.77 11.19
CA SER A 34 5.48 16.68 11.95
C SER A 34 5.35 17.99 11.17
N GLN A 35 4.13 18.39 10.84
CA GLN A 35 3.87 19.66 10.16
C GLN A 35 3.85 20.77 11.23
N GLY A 36 5.02 21.27 11.62
CA GLY A 36 5.17 22.39 12.58
C GLY A 36 6.44 22.35 13.42
N GLU A 37 6.89 23.52 13.90
CA GLU A 37 8.17 23.81 14.59
C GLU A 37 8.47 23.02 15.89
N LEU A 38 7.61 22.10 16.30
CA LEU A 38 7.88 21.17 17.40
C LEU A 38 8.29 19.81 16.81
N GLN A 39 9.59 19.69 16.51
CA GLN A 39 10.28 18.41 16.35
C GLN A 39 10.17 17.62 17.67
N GLU A 40 9.19 16.75 17.85
CA GLU A 40 9.32 15.71 18.89
C GLU A 40 8.42 14.47 18.78
N SER A 41 7.49 14.38 17.84
CA SER A 41 6.69 13.15 17.67
C SER A 41 6.53 12.71 16.22
N SER A 42 7.62 12.18 15.64
CA SER A 42 7.50 11.30 14.47
C SER A 42 6.63 10.10 14.87
N ILE A 43 5.45 9.96 14.28
CA ILE A 43 4.63 8.77 14.45
C ILE A 43 5.19 7.68 13.53
N VAL A 44 5.51 6.54 14.14
CA VAL A 44 6.14 5.40 13.47
C VAL A 44 5.09 4.29 13.35
N GLU A 45 4.65 4.01 12.12
CA GLU A 45 3.72 2.91 11.86
C GLU A 45 4.46 1.71 11.26
N PRO A 46 4.32 0.51 11.85
CA PRO A 46 4.95 -0.69 11.32
C PRO A 46 4.21 -1.22 10.08
N LEU A 47 4.99 -1.69 9.10
CA LEU A 47 4.52 -2.59 8.06
C LEU A 47 4.92 -4.01 8.46
N GLU A 48 3.92 -4.80 8.83
CA GLU A 48 4.07 -6.16 9.32
C GLU A 48 3.98 -7.18 8.17
N ASP A 49 4.30 -8.44 8.47
CA ASP A 49 4.17 -9.59 7.57
C ASP A 49 4.85 -9.50 6.18
N VAL A 50 5.84 -8.62 6.06
CA VAL A 50 6.79 -8.63 4.95
C VAL A 50 7.72 -9.85 5.09
N LYS A 51 7.56 -10.83 4.19
CA LYS A 51 8.31 -12.11 4.19
C LYS A 51 8.88 -12.38 2.81
N LEU A 52 10.19 -12.57 2.68
CA LEU A 52 10.76 -13.02 1.41
C LEU A 52 10.17 -14.41 1.03
N GLY A 53 9.29 -14.48 0.03
CA GLY A 53 8.63 -15.73 -0.38
C GLY A 53 7.26 -15.52 -1.06
N ARG A 54 6.65 -16.61 -1.55
CA ARG A 54 5.45 -16.59 -2.42
C ARG A 54 4.12 -16.21 -1.74
N ARG A 55 4.10 -15.95 -0.42
CA ARG A 55 2.88 -15.58 0.31
C ARG A 55 3.19 -14.49 1.34
N MET A 56 3.28 -13.26 0.87
CA MET A 56 3.22 -12.08 1.74
C MET A 56 1.80 -11.56 1.78
N SER A 57 1.39 -11.10 2.96
CA SER A 57 0.18 -10.30 3.18
C SER A 57 0.54 -9.10 4.05
N PRO A 58 1.32 -8.12 3.57
CA PRO A 58 1.80 -7.08 4.46
C PRO A 58 0.66 -6.22 4.99
N THR A 59 0.67 -5.99 6.30
CA THR A 59 -0.37 -5.27 7.02
C THR A 59 0.18 -4.01 7.64
N PHE A 60 -0.65 -2.98 7.71
CA PHE A 60 -0.37 -1.82 8.53
C PHE A 60 -1.66 -1.33 9.16
N SER A 61 -1.51 -0.63 10.28
CA SER A 61 -2.62 0.06 10.93
C SER A 61 -2.33 1.55 10.96
N ILE A 62 -3.36 2.37 10.80
CA ILE A 62 -3.21 3.82 10.83
C ILE A 62 -4.51 4.49 11.26
N THR A 63 -4.38 5.67 11.88
CA THR A 63 -5.53 6.52 12.15
C THR A 63 -6.13 7.03 10.83
N VAL A 64 -7.43 6.86 10.66
CA VAL A 64 -8.24 7.36 9.56
C VAL A 64 -9.39 8.21 10.10
N GLY A 65 -9.98 9.07 9.27
CA GLY A 65 -11.09 9.94 9.68
C GLY A 65 -10.64 11.18 10.47
N GLY A 66 -10.15 12.20 9.77
CA GLY A 66 -9.97 13.56 10.30
C GLY A 66 -9.27 13.69 11.66
N SER A 67 -9.48 14.82 12.34
CA SER A 67 -8.97 15.08 13.70
C SER A 67 -10.14 15.13 14.67
N GLY A 68 -10.07 14.37 15.78
CA GLY A 68 -11.02 14.43 16.88
C GLY A 68 -11.81 13.14 17.09
N LYS A 69 -13.13 13.26 17.34
CA LYS A 69 -14.01 12.14 17.72
C LYS A 69 -14.31 11.15 16.60
N ASP A 70 -14.07 11.54 15.35
CA ASP A 70 -14.34 10.71 14.17
C ASP A 70 -13.11 9.91 13.73
N ALA A 71 -11.99 10.03 14.45
CA ALA A 71 -10.76 9.31 14.17
C ALA A 71 -10.84 7.86 14.66
N SER A 72 -10.77 6.91 13.73
CA SER A 72 -10.68 5.47 14.00
C SER A 72 -9.28 4.97 13.68
N TYR A 73 -8.78 4.02 14.48
CA TYR A 73 -7.54 3.32 14.14
C TYR A 73 -7.90 2.03 13.38
N GLU A 74 -7.48 1.95 12.12
CA GLU A 74 -7.92 0.90 11.21
C GLU A 74 -6.77 0.13 10.59
N GLN A 75 -7.01 -1.15 10.32
CA GLN A 75 -6.03 -2.07 9.75
C GLN A 75 -6.28 -2.31 8.26
N PHE A 76 -5.19 -2.42 7.51
CA PHE A 76 -5.19 -2.65 6.07
C PHE A 76 -4.24 -3.78 5.70
N GLU A 77 -4.58 -4.55 4.66
CA GLU A 77 -3.78 -5.69 4.18
C GLU A 77 -3.54 -5.60 2.67
N TRP A 78 -2.28 -5.64 2.27
CA TRP A 78 -1.88 -5.84 0.88
C TRP A 78 -2.00 -7.31 0.52
N ARG A 79 -2.83 -7.61 -0.49
CA ARG A 79 -3.06 -8.96 -1.00
C ARG A 79 -2.63 -9.07 -2.45
N SER A 80 -1.87 -10.11 -2.77
CA SER A 80 -1.59 -10.44 -4.18
C SER A 80 -2.89 -10.68 -4.94
N SER A 81 -3.01 -10.09 -6.13
CA SER A 81 -4.19 -10.22 -6.97
C SER A 81 -3.83 -10.38 -8.44
N HIS A 82 -4.62 -11.22 -9.10
CA HIS A 82 -4.71 -11.38 -10.56
C HIS A 82 -6.16 -11.13 -11.04
N GLY A 83 -6.96 -10.51 -10.16
CA GLY A 83 -8.39 -10.32 -10.30
C GLY A 83 -8.75 -9.19 -11.27
N LYS A 84 -10.06 -9.02 -11.52
CA LYS A 84 -10.58 -8.04 -12.48
C LYS A 84 -10.15 -6.61 -12.11
N GLU A 85 -10.04 -6.31 -10.82
CA GLU A 85 -9.62 -5.01 -10.30
C GLU A 85 -8.22 -4.59 -10.78
N ILE A 86 -7.27 -5.52 -10.83
CA ILE A 86 -5.91 -5.26 -11.34
C ILE A 86 -5.92 -5.17 -12.87
N LYS A 87 -6.79 -5.96 -13.50
CA LYS A 87 -6.93 -5.95 -14.96
C LYS A 87 -7.58 -4.69 -15.50
N GLU A 88 -8.49 -4.07 -14.77
CA GLU A 88 -9.04 -2.77 -15.15
C GLU A 88 -8.01 -1.66 -14.95
N LEU A 89 -7.19 -1.76 -13.90
CA LEU A 89 -6.13 -0.81 -13.63
C LEU A 89 -5.02 -0.81 -14.71
N ALA A 90 -4.67 -1.99 -15.27
CA ALA A 90 -3.58 -2.06 -16.24
C ALA A 90 -3.62 -3.17 -17.31
N GLY A 91 -4.78 -3.74 -17.59
CA GLY A 91 -4.98 -4.74 -18.64
C GLY A 91 -4.69 -6.17 -18.19
N HIS A 92 -3.59 -6.77 -18.66
CA HIS A 92 -3.27 -8.20 -18.42
C HIS A 92 -2.10 -8.37 -17.47
N THR A 93 -2.23 -7.89 -16.23
CA THR A 93 -1.12 -7.85 -15.28
C THR A 93 -1.49 -8.44 -13.91
N SER A 94 -0.47 -8.87 -13.17
CA SER A 94 -0.55 -9.20 -11.75
C SER A 94 -0.26 -7.95 -10.92
N GLY A 95 -0.66 -7.99 -9.65
CA GLY A 95 -0.54 -6.82 -8.80
C GLY A 95 -0.89 -7.11 -7.36
N TRP A 96 -1.06 -6.01 -6.62
CA TRP A 96 -1.51 -6.02 -5.23
C TRP A 96 -2.78 -5.20 -5.10
N LYS A 97 -3.60 -5.57 -4.14
CA LYS A 97 -4.74 -4.77 -3.71
C LYS A 97 -4.65 -4.51 -2.22
N LEU A 98 -5.00 -3.30 -1.81
CA LEU A 98 -5.09 -2.94 -0.41
C LEU A 98 -6.53 -3.16 0.05
N VAL A 99 -6.69 -4.00 1.06
CA VAL A 99 -8.00 -4.34 1.64
C VAL A 99 -8.12 -3.67 3.00
N ARG A 100 -9.22 -2.97 3.24
CA ARG A 100 -9.58 -2.40 4.53
C ARG A 100 -10.20 -3.48 5.42
N LEU A 101 -9.67 -3.71 6.62
CA LEU A 101 -10.03 -4.86 7.45
C LEU A 101 -11.13 -4.61 8.48
N SER A 102 -11.53 -3.36 8.70
CA SER A 102 -12.46 -2.95 9.75
C SER A 102 -13.87 -3.54 9.58
N GLU A 103 -14.44 -3.51 8.36
CA GLU A 103 -15.80 -4.02 8.11
C GLU A 103 -15.95 -4.69 6.72
N ALA A 104 -16.88 -5.65 6.63
CA ALA A 104 -17.27 -6.26 5.36
C ALA A 104 -18.35 -5.40 4.68
N VAL A 105 -18.12 -5.01 3.44
CA VAL A 105 -18.99 -4.11 2.66
C VAL A 105 -19.81 -4.88 1.61
N GLY A 106 -19.52 -6.16 1.40
CA GLY A 106 -20.26 -7.02 0.48
C GLY A 106 -20.35 -8.48 0.92
N GLU A 107 -21.11 -9.26 0.16
CA GLU A 107 -21.27 -10.69 0.41
C GLU A 107 -19.94 -11.45 0.28
N ALA A 108 -19.60 -12.24 1.29
CA ALA A 108 -18.42 -13.10 1.27
C ALA A 108 -18.70 -14.36 0.43
N GLY A 109 -17.74 -14.75 -0.42
CA GLY A 109 -17.84 -15.96 -1.23
C GLY A 109 -18.24 -15.72 -2.70
N GLY A 110 -18.76 -16.76 -3.37
CA GLY A 110 -19.12 -16.71 -4.79
C GLY A 110 -17.95 -16.85 -5.77
N SER A 111 -18.24 -17.13 -7.04
CA SER A 111 -17.24 -17.22 -8.11
C SER A 111 -16.63 -15.86 -8.42
N ARG A 112 -15.31 -15.82 -8.74
CA ARG A 112 -14.60 -14.60 -9.16
C ARG A 112 -15.28 -13.87 -10.33
N SER A 113 -16.03 -14.58 -11.17
CA SER A 113 -16.75 -13.99 -12.31
C SER A 113 -17.95 -13.15 -11.91
N HIS A 114 -18.58 -13.46 -10.76
CA HIS A 114 -19.85 -12.86 -10.32
C HIS A 114 -19.72 -11.89 -9.13
N ARG A 115 -18.52 -11.75 -8.55
CA ARG A 115 -18.31 -10.80 -7.45
C ARG A 115 -18.41 -9.36 -7.91
N ALA A 116 -19.01 -8.52 -7.06
CA ALA A 116 -19.00 -7.08 -7.23
C ALA A 116 -17.56 -6.56 -7.26
N MET A 117 -17.32 -5.60 -8.16
CA MET A 117 -16.05 -4.89 -8.24
C MET A 117 -15.84 -4.07 -6.95
N GLY A 118 -14.59 -3.96 -6.50
CA GLY A 118 -14.26 -3.22 -5.28
C GLY A 118 -14.36 -4.03 -3.98
N CYS A 119 -14.79 -5.30 -4.04
CA CYS A 119 -14.79 -6.20 -2.88
C CYS A 119 -13.78 -7.34 -3.03
N SER A 120 -13.10 -7.69 -1.94
CA SER A 120 -12.27 -8.88 -1.83
C SER A 120 -13.13 -10.14 -1.72
N SER A 121 -12.51 -11.32 -1.79
CA SER A 121 -13.22 -12.62 -1.73
C SER A 121 -13.95 -12.87 -0.41
N ASP A 122 -13.47 -12.25 0.67
CA ASP A 122 -14.05 -12.25 2.01
C ASP A 122 -15.01 -11.07 2.25
N GLY A 123 -15.45 -10.39 1.18
CA GLY A 123 -16.46 -9.31 1.27
C GLY A 123 -15.93 -7.98 1.79
N LYS A 124 -14.62 -7.84 1.99
CA LYS A 124 -14.01 -6.61 2.50
C LYS A 124 -13.73 -5.61 1.38
N GLU A 125 -13.75 -4.34 1.73
CA GLU A 125 -13.51 -3.26 0.77
C GLU A 125 -12.07 -3.27 0.26
N ILE A 126 -11.91 -3.10 -1.05
CA ILE A 126 -10.64 -2.79 -1.70
C ILE A 126 -10.53 -1.27 -1.81
N VAL A 127 -9.46 -0.70 -1.27
CA VAL A 127 -9.26 0.76 -1.17
C VAL A 127 -8.10 1.29 -2.02
N ALA A 128 -7.22 0.40 -2.48
CA ALA A 128 -6.18 0.75 -3.45
C ALA A 128 -5.76 -0.48 -4.27
N GLY A 129 -5.13 -0.23 -5.43
CA GLY A 129 -4.55 -1.25 -6.29
C GLY A 129 -3.21 -0.82 -6.86
N ILE A 130 -2.29 -1.79 -6.98
CA ILE A 130 -1.01 -1.67 -7.66
C ILE A 130 -0.98 -2.69 -8.77
N ALA A 131 -0.78 -2.27 -10.01
CA ALA A 131 -0.59 -3.16 -11.14
C ALA A 131 0.85 -3.08 -11.64
N HIS A 132 1.52 -4.24 -11.68
CA HIS A 132 2.89 -4.36 -12.20
C HIS A 132 2.91 -4.37 -13.70
N ASN A 133 4.04 -4.02 -14.31
CA ASN A 133 4.25 -4.14 -15.77
C ASN A 133 3.08 -3.56 -16.56
N ALA A 134 2.52 -2.44 -16.08
CA ALA A 134 1.30 -1.83 -16.58
C ALA A 134 1.41 -1.33 -18.03
N SER A 135 2.59 -1.48 -18.63
CA SER A 135 2.82 -1.44 -20.07
C SER A 135 3.98 -2.36 -20.42
N TRP A 136 4.05 -2.82 -21.68
CA TRP A 136 5.26 -3.38 -22.28
C TRP A 136 6.39 -2.34 -22.46
N SER A 137 6.39 -1.26 -21.68
CA SER A 137 7.43 -0.24 -21.65
C SER A 137 8.43 -0.55 -20.55
N LEU A 138 9.71 -0.54 -20.90
CA LEU A 138 10.82 -0.60 -19.95
C LEU A 138 10.88 0.63 -19.03
N SER A 139 10.16 1.72 -19.34
CA SER A 139 10.15 2.96 -18.57
C SER A 139 9.00 3.11 -17.56
N LYS A 140 7.99 2.21 -17.58
CA LYS A 140 6.81 2.31 -16.69
C LYS A 140 6.77 1.09 -15.77
N GLY A 141 7.27 1.25 -14.54
CA GLY A 141 7.41 0.16 -13.57
C GLY A 141 6.08 -0.39 -13.04
N PHE A 142 5.18 0.50 -12.59
CA PHE A 142 3.89 0.12 -12.01
C PHE A 142 2.84 1.22 -12.20
N ARG A 143 1.56 0.89 -12.00
CA ARG A 143 0.46 1.85 -11.80
C ARG A 143 -0.11 1.67 -10.41
N ILE A 144 -0.42 2.77 -9.74
CA ILE A 144 -1.17 2.80 -8.49
C ILE A 144 -2.48 3.57 -8.73
N ALA A 145 -3.56 3.11 -8.10
CA ALA A 145 -4.80 3.86 -8.01
C ALA A 145 -5.45 3.61 -6.66
N PHE A 146 -6.07 4.65 -6.12
CA PHE A 146 -7.05 4.49 -5.05
C PHE A 146 -8.38 4.03 -5.64
N VAL A 147 -9.17 3.30 -4.86
CA VAL A 147 -10.52 2.83 -5.20
C VAL A 147 -11.39 2.84 -3.93
N GLY A 148 -12.71 2.66 -4.06
CA GLY A 148 -13.62 2.66 -2.91
C GLY A 148 -13.49 3.94 -2.06
N SER A 149 -13.48 3.78 -0.74
CA SER A 149 -13.26 4.85 0.23
C SER A 149 -11.87 5.50 0.13
N GLY A 150 -10.89 4.86 -0.52
CA GLY A 150 -9.60 5.47 -0.81
C GLY A 150 -9.68 6.62 -1.83
N LEU A 151 -10.71 6.67 -2.67
CA LEU A 151 -10.90 7.75 -3.65
C LEU A 151 -11.61 8.99 -3.10
N THR A 152 -12.23 8.89 -1.92
CA THR A 152 -13.12 9.93 -1.40
C THR A 152 -12.43 10.87 -0.42
N GLY A 153 -11.16 10.60 -0.06
CA GLY A 153 -10.41 11.36 0.93
C GLY A 153 -10.83 11.11 2.39
N VAL A 154 -11.84 10.25 2.64
CA VAL A 154 -12.35 9.99 4.00
C VAL A 154 -11.33 9.28 4.90
N LEU A 155 -10.38 8.56 4.29
CA LEU A 155 -9.30 7.89 5.02
C LEU A 155 -8.17 8.84 5.44
N GLY A 156 -8.13 10.05 4.87
CA GLY A 156 -7.20 11.12 5.22
C GLY A 156 -5.82 11.02 4.57
N GLU A 157 -5.14 12.16 4.47
CA GLU A 157 -3.83 12.32 3.83
C GLU A 157 -2.77 11.36 4.40
N ARG A 158 -2.79 11.14 5.72
CA ARG A 158 -1.81 10.25 6.35
C ARG A 158 -1.95 8.81 5.84
N TRP A 159 -3.18 8.34 5.64
CA TRP A 159 -3.43 7.04 5.04
C TRP A 159 -2.98 6.99 3.57
N GLU A 160 -3.19 8.08 2.81
CA GLU A 160 -2.73 8.18 1.42
C GLU A 160 -1.20 8.07 1.33
N ILE A 161 -0.48 8.80 2.18
CA ILE A 161 0.98 8.74 2.29
C ILE A 161 1.44 7.33 2.68
N MET A 162 0.82 6.70 3.69
CA MET A 162 1.14 5.34 4.11
C MET A 162 0.94 4.33 2.97
N THR A 163 -0.17 4.46 2.26
CA THR A 163 -0.51 3.61 1.12
C THR A 163 0.51 3.76 0.01
N LEU A 164 0.91 4.99 -0.33
CA LEU A 164 1.93 5.24 -1.35
C LEU A 164 3.31 4.68 -0.94
N MET A 165 3.74 4.94 0.29
CA MET A 165 5.03 4.47 0.81
C MET A 165 5.13 2.95 0.80
N THR A 166 4.10 2.26 1.30
CA THR A 166 4.05 0.80 1.35
C THR A 166 3.89 0.19 -0.05
N ALA A 167 3.16 0.84 -0.95
CA ALA A 167 3.03 0.42 -2.35
C ALA A 167 4.37 0.44 -3.11
N VAL A 168 5.11 1.55 -3.00
CA VAL A 168 6.44 1.67 -3.63
C VAL A 168 7.40 0.67 -3.02
N HIS A 169 7.34 0.44 -1.71
CA HIS A 169 8.17 -0.55 -1.04
C HIS A 169 7.88 -1.98 -1.53
N LEU A 170 6.60 -2.36 -1.67
CA LEU A 170 6.20 -3.64 -2.25
C LEU A 170 6.74 -3.83 -3.67
N TRP A 171 6.61 -2.80 -4.51
CA TRP A 171 7.16 -2.83 -5.86
C TRP A 171 8.68 -3.00 -5.86
N LEU A 172 9.41 -2.31 -4.96
CA LEU A 172 10.86 -2.46 -4.82
C LEU A 172 11.26 -3.88 -4.39
N ILE A 173 10.53 -4.48 -3.45
CA ILE A 173 10.74 -5.88 -3.03
C ILE A 173 10.61 -6.81 -4.23
N GLU A 174 9.52 -6.71 -4.97
CA GLU A 174 9.30 -7.58 -6.12
C GLU A 174 10.28 -7.33 -7.26
N PHE A 175 10.67 -6.07 -7.49
CA PHE A 175 11.69 -5.72 -8.46
C PHE A 175 13.06 -6.34 -8.09
N GLN A 176 13.46 -6.29 -6.83
CA GLN A 176 14.70 -6.91 -6.35
C GLN A 176 14.65 -8.45 -6.42
N ILE A 177 13.50 -9.06 -6.11
CA ILE A 177 13.29 -10.51 -6.27
C ILE A 177 13.39 -10.90 -7.75
N ALA A 178 12.72 -10.16 -8.65
CA ALA A 178 12.71 -10.46 -10.08
C ALA A 178 14.08 -10.30 -10.74
N THR A 179 14.84 -9.29 -10.33
CA THR A 179 16.20 -9.02 -10.83
C THR A 179 17.29 -9.89 -10.19
N LYS A 180 16.91 -10.81 -9.28
CA LYS A 180 17.83 -11.70 -8.53
C LYS A 180 18.91 -10.94 -7.74
N ALA A 181 18.68 -9.67 -7.42
CA ALA A 181 19.57 -8.88 -6.57
C ALA A 181 19.57 -9.41 -5.12
N ILE A 182 18.56 -10.21 -4.75
CA ILE A 182 18.50 -10.95 -3.48
C ILE A 182 18.49 -12.46 -3.79
N PRO A 183 19.40 -13.26 -3.20
CA PRO A 183 19.26 -14.71 -3.20
C PRO A 183 17.97 -15.09 -2.46
N ILE A 184 17.07 -15.79 -3.13
CA ILE A 184 15.97 -16.50 -2.47
C ILE A 184 16.65 -17.65 -1.71
N ALA A 185 16.71 -17.54 -0.39
CA ALA A 185 17.17 -18.62 0.48
C ALA A 185 16.11 -19.73 0.55
#